data_AF-A0AAD7Y8E1-F1
#
_entry.id   AF-A0AAD7Y8E1-F1
#
_cell.length_a   1.000
_cell.length_b   1.000
_cell.length_c   1.000
_cell.angle_alpha   90.00
_cell.angle_beta   90.00
_cell.angle_gamma   90.00
#
_symmetry.space_group_name_H-M   'P 1'
#
loop_
_entity.id
_entity.type
_entity.pdbx_description
1 polymer ?
#
loop_
_entity_poly.entity_id
_entity_poly.type
_entity_poly.pdbx_seq_one_letter_code
_entity_poly.pdbx_strand_id
1 'polypeptide(L)'
;MNAFRQLKEVSNNFEQQLASLSTELFSAKLGESFEDGLSKRLQDLTFFTSKLRLLKAKTLSELPQITERPKSESSIKEYGELAQWKVLEQYIVKSLTQAHAVKALITAPKHSLDSQMVERKENIIKSLQDYRHQESALRHLQAVEAEREAELAAVRMQWDRELGELRDMREDGHQLEEYDVAAPLYRKLRTVVDKLELMRWLVGRLVTSRGSRDWLACPDRTAHLLRLATKPNSIETFLES
;
A
#
# COMPACT_ATOMS: atom_id res chain seq x y z
N MET A 1 14.11 85.91 17.59
CA MET A 1 14.42 84.55 18.06
C MET A 1 13.38 84.06 19.08
N ASN A 2 12.15 83.70 18.66
CA ASN A 2 11.10 83.18 19.57
C ASN A 2 10.48 81.87 19.07
N ALA A 3 10.34 81.68 17.75
CA ALA A 3 9.72 80.49 17.17
C ALA A 3 10.50 79.20 17.46
N PHE A 4 11.83 79.23 17.42
CA PHE A 4 12.67 78.04 17.67
C PHE A 4 12.62 77.58 19.14
N ARG A 5 12.45 78.52 20.07
CA ARG A 5 12.30 78.22 21.50
C ARG A 5 10.94 77.58 21.78
N GLN A 6 9.88 78.11 21.17
CA GLN A 6 8.54 77.53 21.23
C GLN A 6 8.49 76.14 20.61
N LEU A 7 9.16 75.91 19.47
CA LEU A 7 9.20 74.58 18.86
C LEU A 7 9.92 73.55 19.74
N LYS A 8 11.01 73.97 20.41
CA LYS A 8 11.73 73.13 21.36
C LYS A 8 10.90 72.81 22.61
N GLU A 9 10.14 73.79 23.12
CA GLU A 9 9.22 73.58 24.24
C GLU A 9 8.07 72.64 23.87
N VAL A 10 7.49 72.77 22.67
CA VAL A 10 6.45 71.85 22.18
C VAL A 10 7.00 70.44 22.00
N SER A 11 8.19 70.29 21.43
CA SER A 11 8.85 68.98 21.26
C SER A 11 9.11 68.30 22.61
N ASN A 12 9.63 69.06 23.59
CA ASN A 12 9.93 68.52 24.91
C ASN A 12 8.64 68.15 25.68
N ASN A 13 7.58 68.95 25.55
CA ASN A 13 6.28 68.61 26.13
C ASN A 13 5.69 67.36 25.48
N PHE A 14 5.86 67.20 24.18
CA PHE A 14 5.37 66.03 23.46
C PHE A 14 6.12 64.76 23.87
N GLU A 15 7.44 64.82 24.03
CA GLU A 15 8.23 63.71 24.59
C GLU A 15 7.81 63.35 26.01
N GLN A 16 7.56 64.35 26.88
CA GLN A 16 7.09 64.10 28.23
C GLN A 16 5.70 63.45 28.26
N GLN A 17 4.78 63.87 27.39
CA GLN A 17 3.45 63.28 27.26
C GLN A 17 3.51 61.84 26.71
N LEU A 18 4.40 61.59 25.74
CA LEU A 18 4.65 60.24 25.24
C LEU A 18 5.25 59.33 26.32
N ALA A 19 6.20 59.85 27.09
CA ALA A 19 6.80 59.12 28.20
C ALA A 19 5.74 58.78 29.26
N SER A 20 4.89 59.74 29.67
CA SER A 20 3.84 59.49 30.67
C SER A 20 2.79 58.50 30.17
N LEU A 21 2.30 58.64 28.93
CA LEU A 21 1.34 57.71 28.33
C LEU A 21 1.95 56.31 28.16
N SER A 22 3.22 56.20 27.80
CA SER A 22 3.91 54.91 27.71
C SER A 22 4.00 54.28 29.10
N THR A 23 4.37 55.05 30.14
CA THR A 23 4.42 54.52 31.50
C THR A 23 3.04 54.12 31.99
N GLU A 24 1.97 54.83 31.65
CA GLU A 24 0.59 54.42 32.02
C GLU A 24 0.15 53.15 31.29
N LEU A 25 0.47 53.00 30.00
CA LEU A 25 0.17 51.78 29.24
C LEU A 25 0.97 50.57 29.73
N PHE A 26 2.23 50.74 30.12
CA PHE A 26 3.08 49.66 30.62
C PHE A 26 2.94 49.41 32.13
N SER A 27 2.41 50.37 32.90
CA SER A 27 2.14 50.24 34.35
C SER A 27 0.69 49.88 34.67
N ALA A 28 -0.20 49.88 33.68
CA ALA A 28 -1.52 49.28 33.78
C ALA A 28 -1.35 47.77 34.08
N LYS A 29 -1.32 47.44 35.36
CA LYS A 29 -1.41 46.07 35.86
C LYS A 29 -2.67 45.48 35.23
N LEU A 30 -2.51 44.67 34.19
CA LEU A 30 -3.56 43.76 33.75
C LEU A 30 -3.89 42.93 34.99
N GLY A 31 -5.02 43.24 35.63
CA GLY A 31 -5.58 42.37 36.67
C GLY A 31 -5.68 40.97 36.11
N GLU A 32 -5.51 39.96 36.97
CA GLU A 32 -5.54 38.54 36.58
C GLU A 32 -6.59 38.33 35.49
N SER A 33 -6.12 37.94 34.30
CA SER A 33 -7.02 37.81 33.17
C SER A 33 -8.09 36.79 33.54
N PHE A 34 -9.30 36.93 33.00
CA PHE A 34 -10.35 35.93 33.21
C PHE A 34 -9.87 34.51 32.86
N GLU A 35 -8.94 34.42 31.91
CA GLU A 35 -8.26 33.18 31.50
C GLU A 35 -7.34 32.62 32.59
N ASP A 36 -6.62 33.46 33.34
CA ASP A 36 -5.82 33.04 34.50
C ASP A 36 -6.72 32.54 35.65
N GLY A 37 -7.87 33.17 35.86
CA GLY A 37 -8.87 32.70 36.82
C GLY A 37 -9.46 31.33 36.44
N LEU A 38 -9.72 31.14 35.14
CA LEU A 38 -10.19 29.86 34.58
C LEU A 38 -9.14 28.77 34.68
N SER A 39 -7.87 29.08 34.39
CA SER A 39 -6.79 28.10 34.40
C SER A 39 -6.51 27.60 35.83
N LYS A 40 -6.52 28.49 36.84
CA LYS A 40 -6.44 28.11 38.26
C LYS A 40 -7.61 27.21 38.68
N ARG A 41 -8.85 27.56 38.30
CA ARG A 41 -10.03 26.72 38.61
C ARG A 41 -10.01 25.37 37.92
N LEU A 42 -9.48 25.30 36.69
CA LEU A 42 -9.26 24.04 35.98
C LEU A 42 -8.21 23.17 36.69
N GLN A 43 -7.10 23.77 37.14
CA GLN A 43 -6.10 23.07 37.95
C GLN A 43 -6.71 22.53 39.25
N ASP A 44 -7.49 23.33 39.97
CA ASP A 44 -8.18 22.89 41.18
C ASP A 44 -9.16 21.74 40.91
N LEU A 45 -9.92 21.80 39.81
CA LEU A 45 -10.79 20.70 39.38
C LEU A 45 -10.01 19.41 39.06
N THR A 46 -8.86 19.51 38.39
CA THR A 46 -7.99 18.34 38.14
C THR A 46 -7.43 17.77 39.44
N PHE A 47 -7.07 18.63 40.39
CA PHE A 47 -6.62 18.22 41.71
C PHE A 47 -7.75 17.53 42.49
N PHE A 48 -8.96 18.08 42.52
CA PHE A 48 -10.09 17.47 43.21
C PHE A 48 -10.53 16.16 42.57
N THR A 49 -10.52 16.06 41.23
CA THR A 49 -10.84 14.81 40.54
C THR A 49 -9.82 13.70 40.79
N SER A 50 -8.52 14.03 40.87
CA SER A 50 -7.49 13.06 41.26
C SER A 50 -7.65 12.61 42.73
N LYS A 51 -7.98 13.53 43.64
CA LYS A 51 -8.30 13.21 45.04
C LYS A 51 -9.56 12.35 45.15
N LEU A 52 -10.58 12.60 44.34
CA LEU A 52 -11.80 11.79 44.25
C LEU A 52 -11.50 10.37 43.74
N ARG A 53 -10.61 10.22 42.76
CA ARG A 53 -10.13 8.88 42.34
C ARG A 53 -9.41 8.16 43.46
N LEU A 54 -8.54 8.84 44.21
CA LEU A 54 -7.84 8.24 45.35
C LEU A 54 -8.79 7.85 46.48
N LEU A 55 -9.82 8.65 46.76
CA LEU A 55 -10.85 8.29 47.73
C LEU A 55 -11.70 7.11 47.27
N LYS A 56 -12.11 7.08 45.99
CA LYS A 56 -12.79 5.92 45.39
C LYS A 56 -11.92 4.66 45.44
N ALA A 57 -10.61 4.80 45.22
CA ALA A 57 -9.66 3.70 45.36
C ALA A 57 -9.52 3.24 46.82
N LYS A 58 -9.53 4.16 47.81
CA LYS A 58 -9.55 3.81 49.24
C LYS A 58 -10.81 3.07 49.65
N THR A 59 -11.99 3.46 49.15
CA THR A 59 -13.26 2.75 49.45
C THR A 59 -13.36 1.37 48.79
N LEU A 60 -12.56 1.12 47.75
CA LEU A 60 -12.42 -0.20 47.12
C LEU A 60 -11.28 -1.04 47.72
N SER A 61 -10.56 -0.52 48.73
CA SER A 61 -9.38 -1.16 49.33
C SER A 61 -9.69 -2.05 50.54
N GLU A 62 -10.95 -2.15 50.98
CA GLU A 62 -11.36 -3.19 51.92
C GLU A 62 -11.83 -4.42 51.14
N LEU A 63 -10.92 -5.42 51.05
CA LEU A 63 -11.00 -6.80 50.52
C LEU A 63 -10.61 -7.02 49.05
N PRO A 64 -9.95 -8.14 48.65
CA PRO A 64 -9.02 -9.04 49.36
C PRO A 64 -7.57 -8.82 48.87
N GLN A 65 -6.58 -9.43 49.52
CA GLN A 65 -5.17 -9.37 49.09
C GLN A 65 -5.02 -9.82 47.61
N ILE A 66 -4.74 -8.86 46.72
CA ILE A 66 -4.20 -9.16 45.39
C ILE A 66 -2.79 -9.69 45.63
N THR A 67 -2.66 -11.01 45.65
CA THR A 67 -1.35 -11.63 45.52
C THR A 67 -0.85 -11.33 44.10
N GLU A 68 0.25 -10.60 43.99
CA GLU A 68 0.97 -10.45 42.73
C GLU A 68 1.42 -11.84 42.28
N ARG A 69 0.64 -12.46 41.38
CA ARG A 69 1.13 -13.62 40.64
C ARG A 69 2.28 -13.13 39.76
N PRO A 70 3.48 -13.73 39.82
CA PRO A 70 4.56 -13.36 38.92
C PRO A 70 4.05 -13.57 37.49
N LYS A 71 4.19 -12.54 36.66
CA LYS A 71 3.75 -12.58 35.26
C LYS A 71 4.46 -13.73 34.56
N SER A 72 3.74 -14.82 34.29
CA SER A 72 4.24 -15.87 33.41
C SER A 72 4.20 -15.35 31.97
N GLU A 73 5.16 -15.75 31.13
CA GLU A 73 5.16 -15.38 29.71
C GLU A 73 3.85 -15.77 28.99
N SER A 74 3.16 -16.82 29.46
CA SER A 74 1.84 -17.22 28.96
C SER A 74 0.76 -16.17 29.22
N SER A 75 0.70 -15.61 30.43
CA SER A 75 -0.29 -14.59 30.79
C SER A 75 -0.11 -13.30 29.98
N ILE A 76 1.14 -12.92 29.68
CA ILE A 76 1.44 -11.74 28.86
C ILE A 76 0.98 -11.95 27.41
N LYS A 77 1.14 -13.16 26.86
CA LYS A 77 0.63 -13.52 25.52
C LYS A 77 -0.90 -13.47 25.48
N GLU A 78 -1.57 -14.05 26.47
CA GLU A 78 -3.04 -14.03 26.57
C GLU A 78 -3.59 -12.60 26.66
N TYR A 79 -2.97 -11.72 27.46
CA TYR A 79 -3.36 -10.30 27.51
C TYR A 79 -3.06 -9.56 26.19
N GLY A 80 -1.97 -9.92 25.50
CA GLY A 80 -1.64 -9.39 24.18
C GLY A 80 -2.67 -9.76 23.12
N GLU A 81 -3.06 -11.04 23.07
CA GLU A 81 -4.10 -11.55 22.17
C GLU A 81 -5.46 -10.92 22.48
N LEU A 82 -5.82 -10.77 23.76
CA LEU A 82 -7.06 -10.10 24.16
C LEU A 82 -7.08 -8.62 23.76
N ALA A 83 -5.95 -7.92 23.90
CA ALA A 83 -5.83 -6.53 23.49
C ALA A 83 -5.93 -6.36 21.96
N GLN A 84 -5.26 -7.23 21.20
CA GLN A 84 -5.37 -7.27 19.74
C GLN A 84 -6.81 -7.54 19.30
N TRP A 85 -7.48 -8.49 19.95
CA TRP A 85 -8.88 -8.81 19.68
C TRP A 85 -9.80 -7.62 19.95
N LYS A 86 -9.65 -6.93 21.09
CA LYS A 86 -10.41 -5.73 21.43
C LYS A 86 -10.20 -4.59 20.44
N VAL A 87 -8.98 -4.41 19.94
CA VAL A 87 -8.67 -3.38 18.92
C VAL A 87 -9.35 -3.72 17.60
N LEU A 88 -9.28 -4.99 17.18
CA LEU A 88 -9.98 -5.47 15.98
C LEU A 88 -11.49 -5.31 16.11
N GLU A 89 -12.07 -5.68 17.26
CA GLU A 89 -13.48 -5.53 17.55
C GLU A 89 -13.91 -4.05 17.45
N GLN A 90 -13.17 -3.14 18.07
CA GLN A 90 -13.46 -1.70 17.96
C GLN A 90 -13.37 -1.19 16.53
N TYR A 91 -12.40 -1.68 15.75
CA TYR A 91 -12.26 -1.30 14.34
C TYR A 91 -13.44 -1.81 13.50
N ILE A 92 -13.87 -3.06 13.72
CA ILE A 92 -15.02 -3.67 13.06
C ILE A 92 -16.32 -2.93 13.42
N VAL A 93 -16.53 -2.60 14.70
CA VAL A 93 -17.73 -1.84 15.12
C VAL A 93 -17.73 -0.44 14.51
N LYS A 94 -16.57 0.24 14.46
CA LYS A 94 -16.45 1.56 13.80
C LYS A 94 -16.73 1.48 12.31
N SER A 95 -16.17 0.51 11.61
CA SER A 95 -16.41 0.36 10.16
C SER A 95 -17.86 0.01 9.86
N LEU A 96 -18.49 -0.85 10.68
CA LEU A 96 -19.89 -1.25 10.51
C LEU A 96 -20.87 -0.10 10.80
N THR A 97 -20.60 0.70 11.84
CA THR A 97 -21.42 1.89 12.14
C THR A 97 -21.26 2.96 11.06
N GLN A 98 -20.05 3.17 10.53
CA GLN A 98 -19.82 4.05 9.39
C GLN A 98 -20.52 3.56 8.12
N ALA A 99 -20.44 2.26 7.81
CA ALA A 99 -21.12 1.67 6.67
C ALA A 99 -22.65 1.80 6.78
N HIS A 100 -23.20 1.59 7.98
CA HIS A 100 -24.63 1.80 8.24
C HIS A 100 -25.03 3.27 8.07
N ALA A 101 -24.22 4.22 8.55
CA ALA A 101 -24.47 5.65 8.38
C ALA A 101 -24.43 6.07 6.90
N VAL A 102 -23.46 5.58 6.13
CA VAL A 102 -23.36 5.81 4.68
C VAL A 102 -24.55 5.20 3.96
N LYS A 103 -24.93 3.96 4.31
CA LYS A 103 -26.11 3.30 3.74
C LYS A 103 -27.38 4.12 4.00
N ALA A 104 -27.60 4.54 5.25
CA ALA A 104 -28.74 5.36 5.65
C ALA A 104 -28.79 6.68 4.85
N LEU A 105 -27.64 7.35 4.67
CA LEU A 105 -27.51 8.58 3.88
C LEU A 105 -27.85 8.36 2.40
N ILE A 106 -27.36 7.28 1.80
CA ILE A 106 -27.65 6.94 0.40
C ILE A 106 -29.13 6.60 0.22
N THR A 107 -29.75 5.88 1.16
CA THR A 107 -31.17 5.48 1.06
C THR A 107 -32.16 6.60 1.40
N ALA A 108 -31.78 7.58 2.21
CA ALA A 108 -32.67 8.69 2.59
C ALA A 108 -33.02 9.58 1.39
N PRO A 109 -34.28 10.04 1.24
CA PRO A 109 -34.67 10.86 0.10
C PRO A 109 -34.05 12.28 0.20
N LYS A 110 -33.69 12.88 -0.94
CA LYS A 110 -32.90 14.13 -0.99
C LYS A 110 -33.61 15.35 -0.35
N HIS A 111 -34.94 15.36 -0.30
CA HIS A 111 -35.72 16.49 0.22
C HIS A 111 -35.71 16.61 1.76
N SER A 112 -35.27 15.57 2.47
CA SER A 112 -35.19 15.56 3.94
C SER A 112 -33.78 15.79 4.48
N LEU A 113 -32.82 16.12 3.61
CA LEU A 113 -31.40 16.26 3.94
C LEU A 113 -30.95 17.71 3.77
N ASP A 114 -30.09 18.17 4.68
CA ASP A 114 -29.41 19.46 4.56
C ASP A 114 -28.56 19.52 3.28
N SER A 115 -28.37 20.71 2.71
CA SER A 115 -27.63 20.92 1.45
C SER A 115 -26.23 20.29 1.46
N GLN A 116 -25.50 20.40 2.58
CA GLN A 116 -24.17 19.79 2.75
C GLN A 116 -24.21 18.25 2.74
N MET A 117 -25.27 17.65 3.27
CA MET A 117 -25.44 16.19 3.27
C MET A 117 -25.84 15.66 1.89
N VAL A 118 -26.55 16.47 1.09
CA VAL A 118 -26.86 16.16 -0.31
C VAL A 118 -25.58 16.16 -1.16
N GLU A 119 -24.70 17.15 -1.02
CA GLU A 119 -23.40 17.18 -1.71
C GLU A 119 -22.53 15.97 -1.36
N ARG A 120 -22.44 15.62 -0.06
CA ARG A 120 -21.73 14.43 0.40
C ARG A 120 -22.31 13.15 -0.21
N LYS A 121 -23.63 13.02 -0.23
CA LYS A 121 -24.33 11.91 -0.86
C LYS A 121 -24.00 11.80 -2.35
N GLU A 122 -23.99 12.90 -3.08
CA GLU A 122 -23.67 12.91 -4.51
C GLU A 122 -22.21 12.54 -4.78
N ASN A 123 -21.28 13.03 -3.97
CA ASN A 123 -19.86 12.65 -4.07
C ASN A 123 -19.63 11.16 -3.76
N ILE A 124 -20.33 10.61 -2.76
CA ILE A 124 -20.29 9.19 -2.45
C ILE A 124 -20.89 8.35 -3.59
N ILE A 125 -22.00 8.80 -4.20
CA ILE A 125 -22.59 8.08 -5.34
C ILE A 125 -21.64 8.08 -6.54
N LYS A 126 -21.00 9.21 -6.85
CA LYS A 126 -20.00 9.30 -7.92
C LYS A 126 -18.82 8.36 -7.67
N SER A 127 -18.23 8.37 -6.47
CA SER A 127 -17.11 7.47 -6.15
C SER A 127 -17.50 6.00 -6.18
N LEU A 128 -18.74 5.65 -5.79
CA LEU A 128 -19.26 4.28 -5.92
C LEU A 128 -19.47 3.88 -7.38
N GLN A 129 -19.89 4.80 -8.25
CA GLN A 129 -20.00 4.55 -9.69
C GLN A 129 -18.63 4.31 -10.32
N ASP A 130 -17.65 5.17 -9.99
CA ASP A 130 -16.27 5.03 -10.45
C ASP A 130 -15.65 3.70 -9.98
N TYR A 131 -15.85 3.35 -8.71
CA TYR A 131 -15.40 2.06 -8.16
C TYR A 131 -16.03 0.89 -8.90
N ARG A 132 -17.35 0.93 -9.16
CA ARG A 132 -18.02 -0.12 -9.94
C ARG A 132 -17.45 -0.24 -11.36
N HIS A 133 -17.11 0.87 -11.99
CA HIS A 133 -16.50 0.86 -13.33
C HIS A 133 -15.11 0.20 -13.28
N GLN A 134 -14.27 0.59 -12.31
CA GLN A 134 -12.96 -0.01 -12.09
C GLN A 134 -13.05 -1.51 -11.75
N GLU A 135 -14.01 -1.91 -10.92
CA GLU A 135 -14.23 -3.31 -10.57
C GLU A 135 -14.63 -4.14 -11.81
N SER A 136 -15.50 -3.61 -12.66
CA SER A 136 -15.87 -4.29 -13.91
C SER A 136 -14.69 -4.42 -14.88
N ALA A 137 -13.85 -3.39 -15.00
CA ALA A 137 -12.63 -3.41 -15.80
C ALA A 137 -11.62 -4.44 -15.25
N LEU A 138 -11.46 -4.52 -13.93
CA LEU A 138 -10.57 -5.49 -13.29
C LEU A 138 -11.04 -6.92 -13.53
N ARG A 139 -12.34 -7.20 -13.39
CA ARG A 139 -12.90 -8.53 -13.69
C ARG A 139 -12.70 -8.91 -15.16
N HIS A 140 -12.85 -7.95 -16.08
CA HIS A 140 -12.58 -8.20 -17.50
C HIS A 140 -11.11 -8.54 -17.74
N LEU A 141 -10.17 -7.79 -17.14
CA LEU A 141 -8.74 -8.08 -17.26
C LEU A 141 -8.37 -9.45 -16.67
N GLN A 142 -8.95 -9.83 -15.54
CA GLN A 142 -8.73 -11.17 -14.95
C GLN A 142 -9.24 -12.30 -15.86
N ALA A 143 -10.38 -12.10 -16.53
CA ALA A 143 -10.88 -13.06 -17.51
C ALA A 143 -9.92 -13.19 -18.70
N VAL A 144 -9.45 -12.07 -19.25
CA VAL A 144 -8.48 -12.06 -20.35
C VAL A 144 -7.15 -12.69 -19.92
N GLU A 145 -6.68 -12.44 -18.71
CA GLU A 145 -5.47 -13.06 -18.16
C GLU A 145 -5.62 -14.59 -18.12
N ALA A 146 -6.73 -15.09 -17.57
CA ALA A 146 -7.01 -16.52 -17.53
C ALA A 146 -7.10 -17.16 -18.93
N GLU A 147 -7.74 -16.49 -19.90
CA GLU A 147 -7.78 -16.93 -21.30
C GLU A 147 -6.37 -17.03 -21.89
N ARG A 148 -5.53 -16.01 -21.69
CA ARG A 148 -4.15 -16.00 -22.20
C ARG A 148 -3.26 -17.02 -21.52
N GLU A 149 -3.43 -17.26 -20.23
CA GLU A 149 -2.72 -18.34 -19.52
C GLU A 149 -3.11 -19.71 -20.06
N ALA A 150 -4.39 -19.93 -20.37
CA ALA A 150 -4.87 -21.16 -20.99
C ALA A 150 -4.31 -21.36 -22.40
N GLU A 151 -4.29 -20.30 -23.23
CA GLU A 151 -3.67 -20.33 -24.56
C GLU A 151 -2.17 -20.65 -24.47
N LEU A 152 -1.43 -19.99 -23.56
CA LEU A 152 -0.02 -20.26 -23.33
C LEU A 152 0.23 -21.71 -22.86
N ALA A 153 -0.63 -22.23 -21.99
CA ALA A 153 -0.56 -23.62 -21.54
C ALA A 153 -0.80 -24.59 -22.72
N ALA A 154 -1.79 -24.33 -23.58
CA ALA A 154 -2.06 -25.14 -24.75
C ALA A 154 -0.88 -25.15 -25.73
N VAL A 155 -0.29 -23.98 -26.03
CA VAL A 155 0.89 -23.87 -26.89
C VAL A 155 2.09 -24.61 -26.29
N ARG A 156 2.30 -24.52 -24.96
CA ARG A 156 3.35 -25.28 -24.27
C ARG A 156 3.12 -26.79 -24.38
N MET A 157 1.89 -27.27 -24.21
CA MET A 157 1.58 -28.69 -24.35
C MET A 157 1.81 -29.18 -25.78
N GLN A 158 1.44 -28.37 -26.78
CA GLN A 158 1.70 -28.69 -28.18
C GLN A 158 3.21 -28.76 -28.45
N TRP A 159 3.97 -27.75 -28.01
CA TRP A 159 5.42 -27.73 -28.17
C TRP A 159 6.08 -28.92 -27.44
N ASP A 160 5.63 -29.25 -26.23
CA ASP A 160 6.14 -30.39 -25.47
C ASP A 160 5.86 -31.72 -26.17
N ARG A 161 4.69 -31.86 -26.82
CA ARG A 161 4.35 -33.02 -27.62
C ARG A 161 5.24 -33.14 -28.86
N GLU A 162 5.33 -32.07 -29.66
CA GLU A 162 6.15 -32.04 -30.88
C GLU A 162 7.64 -32.28 -30.57
N LEU A 163 8.15 -31.73 -29.47
CA LEU A 163 9.51 -32.01 -28.97
C LEU A 163 9.67 -33.46 -28.53
N GLY A 164 8.66 -34.04 -27.88
CA GLY A 164 8.64 -35.46 -27.52
C GLY A 164 8.75 -36.34 -28.76
N GLU A 165 7.89 -36.13 -29.75
CA GLU A 165 7.90 -36.86 -31.01
C GLU A 165 9.25 -36.74 -31.74
N LEU A 166 9.86 -35.54 -31.78
CA LEU A 166 11.18 -35.34 -32.38
C LEU A 166 12.31 -36.03 -31.60
N ARG A 167 12.20 -36.17 -30.27
CA ARG A 167 13.14 -36.92 -29.44
C ARG A 167 12.98 -38.42 -29.66
N ASP A 168 11.75 -38.91 -29.67
CA ASP A 168 11.45 -40.31 -29.90
C ASP A 168 11.96 -40.73 -31.28
N MET A 169 11.72 -39.94 -32.34
CA MET A 169 12.30 -40.21 -33.68
C MET A 169 13.83 -40.18 -33.71
N ARG A 170 14.47 -39.38 -32.84
CA ARG A 170 15.93 -39.37 -32.70
C ARG A 170 16.44 -40.63 -31.98
N GLU A 171 15.73 -41.08 -30.95
CA GLU A 171 16.08 -42.26 -30.15
C GLU A 171 15.79 -43.58 -30.88
N ASP A 172 14.71 -43.64 -31.66
CA ASP A 172 14.38 -44.78 -32.53
C ASP A 172 15.46 -44.98 -33.63
N GLY A 173 16.00 -43.88 -34.17
CA GLY A 173 17.15 -43.90 -35.07
C GLY A 173 18.47 -44.37 -34.43
N HIS A 174 18.55 -44.41 -33.09
CA HIS A 174 19.69 -44.97 -32.37
C HIS A 174 19.54 -46.46 -32.03
N GLN A 175 18.32 -46.98 -31.98
CA GLN A 175 18.04 -48.39 -31.66
C GLN A 175 18.13 -49.31 -32.89
N LEU A 176 17.98 -48.77 -34.10
CA LEU A 176 18.23 -49.47 -35.36
C LEU A 176 19.73 -49.34 -35.72
N GLU A 177 20.50 -50.40 -35.52
CA GLU A 177 21.95 -50.48 -35.83
C GLU A 177 22.32 -50.15 -37.30
N GLU A 178 21.33 -49.95 -38.18
CA GLU A 178 21.50 -49.65 -39.61
C GLU A 178 21.40 -48.16 -39.99
N TYR A 179 21.02 -47.26 -39.07
CA TYR A 179 21.00 -45.82 -39.40
C TYR A 179 22.38 -45.19 -39.19
N ASP A 180 23.00 -44.80 -40.31
CA ASP A 180 24.30 -44.14 -40.34
C ASP A 180 24.21 -42.82 -39.54
N VAL A 181 24.80 -42.77 -38.34
CA VAL A 181 24.78 -41.58 -37.45
C VAL A 181 25.48 -40.37 -38.11
N ALA A 182 26.24 -40.62 -39.18
CA ALA A 182 26.84 -39.62 -40.05
C ALA A 182 25.86 -39.04 -41.10
N ALA A 183 24.66 -39.61 -41.26
CA ALA A 183 23.69 -39.20 -42.26
C ALA A 183 23.29 -37.73 -42.05
N PRO A 184 23.25 -36.93 -43.14
CA PRO A 184 22.97 -35.50 -43.05
C PRO A 184 21.59 -35.23 -42.44
N LEU A 185 20.60 -36.09 -42.69
CA LEU A 185 19.25 -35.96 -42.15
C LEU A 185 19.23 -36.10 -40.60
N TYR A 186 19.99 -37.05 -40.06
CA TYR A 186 20.09 -37.29 -38.63
C TYR A 186 20.78 -36.12 -37.90
N ARG A 187 21.85 -35.56 -38.48
CA ARG A 187 22.52 -34.36 -37.95
C ARG A 187 21.60 -33.13 -37.97
N LYS A 188 20.76 -32.99 -38.99
CA LYS A 188 19.78 -31.91 -39.09
C LYS A 188 18.67 -32.05 -38.05
N LEU A 189 18.10 -33.24 -37.89
CA LEU A 189 17.11 -33.52 -36.85
C LEU A 189 17.66 -33.17 -35.46
N ARG A 190 18.89 -33.61 -35.16
CA ARG A 190 19.58 -33.26 -33.90
C ARG A 190 19.75 -31.75 -33.71
N THR A 191 20.17 -31.04 -34.74
CA THR A 191 20.33 -29.57 -34.69
C THR A 191 18.99 -28.86 -34.45
N VAL A 192 17.90 -29.37 -35.02
CA VAL A 192 16.55 -28.83 -34.82
C VAL A 192 16.06 -29.08 -33.39
N VAL A 193 16.24 -30.29 -32.86
CA VAL A 193 15.92 -30.64 -31.46
C VAL A 193 16.70 -29.76 -30.49
N ASP A 194 18.03 -29.67 -30.65
CA ASP A 194 18.89 -28.85 -29.78
C ASP A 194 18.48 -27.36 -29.82
N LYS A 195 18.08 -26.83 -30.98
CA LYS A 195 17.57 -25.45 -31.10
C LYS A 195 16.22 -25.26 -30.41
N LEU A 196 15.29 -26.21 -30.55
CA LEU A 196 13.96 -26.13 -29.92
C LEU A 196 14.04 -26.24 -28.39
N GLU A 197 14.94 -27.06 -27.86
CA GLU A 197 15.24 -27.13 -26.42
C GLU A 197 15.83 -25.83 -25.89
N LEU A 198 16.73 -25.22 -26.67
CA LEU A 198 17.34 -23.93 -26.33
C LEU A 198 16.28 -22.82 -26.31
N MET A 199 15.37 -22.81 -27.29
CA MET A 199 14.22 -21.90 -27.32
C MET A 199 13.27 -22.11 -26.14
N ARG A 200 12.94 -23.35 -25.78
CA ARG A 200 12.12 -23.67 -24.60
C ARG A 200 12.74 -23.10 -23.32
N TRP A 201 14.06 -23.29 -23.16
CA TRP A 201 14.80 -22.77 -22.01
C TRP A 201 14.84 -21.24 -21.97
N LEU A 202 15.03 -20.58 -23.11
CA LEU A 202 15.01 -19.12 -23.22
C LEU A 202 13.64 -18.53 -22.87
N VAL A 203 12.55 -19.11 -23.38
CA VAL A 203 11.19 -18.65 -23.11
C VAL A 203 10.88 -18.76 -21.61
N GLY A 204 11.25 -19.88 -20.97
CA GLY A 204 11.12 -20.04 -19.51
C GLY A 204 11.92 -18.98 -18.74
N ARG A 205 13.11 -18.62 -19.21
CA ARG A 205 13.98 -17.60 -18.60
C ARG A 205 13.48 -16.17 -18.81
N LEU A 206 12.84 -15.88 -19.94
CA LEU A 206 12.26 -14.57 -20.24
C LEU A 206 11.01 -14.31 -19.38
N VAL A 207 10.14 -15.31 -19.21
CA VAL A 207 8.90 -15.21 -18.44
C VAL A 207 9.14 -15.13 -16.92
N THR A 208 10.24 -15.70 -16.40
CA THR A 208 10.56 -15.73 -14.96
C THR A 208 11.41 -14.56 -14.47
N SER A 209 11.69 -13.57 -15.31
CA SER A 209 12.63 -12.46 -15.06
C SER A 209 12.18 -11.40 -14.04
N ARG A 210 11.15 -11.65 -13.23
CA ARG A 210 10.79 -10.78 -12.07
C ARG A 210 11.59 -11.10 -10.79
N GLY A 211 12.74 -11.79 -10.89
CA GLY A 211 13.58 -12.21 -9.74
C GLY A 211 15.09 -12.26 -10.05
N SER A 212 15.89 -12.79 -9.12
CA SER A 212 17.39 -12.70 -9.02
C SER A 212 18.25 -13.20 -10.20
N ARG A 213 17.65 -13.51 -11.34
CA ARG A 213 18.35 -13.79 -12.61
C ARG A 213 17.83 -12.84 -13.68
N ASP A 214 18.23 -11.59 -13.51
CA ASP A 214 17.93 -10.49 -14.41
C ASP A 214 18.55 -10.75 -15.80
N TRP A 215 17.73 -10.70 -16.84
CA TRP A 215 18.10 -10.57 -18.25
C TRP A 215 19.20 -9.50 -18.50
N LEU A 216 19.23 -8.46 -17.66
CA LEU A 216 20.24 -7.40 -17.64
C LEU A 216 21.61 -7.84 -17.14
N ALA A 217 21.73 -8.98 -16.45
CA ALA A 217 23.00 -9.45 -15.89
C ALA A 217 23.96 -10.01 -16.96
N CYS A 218 23.43 -10.59 -18.04
CA CYS A 218 24.22 -11.13 -19.16
C CYS A 218 23.56 -10.81 -20.52
N PRO A 219 23.56 -9.55 -20.96
CA PRO A 219 22.83 -9.11 -22.15
C PRO A 219 23.39 -9.72 -23.44
N ASP A 220 24.72 -9.86 -23.58
CA ASP A 220 25.35 -10.34 -24.82
C ASP A 220 25.07 -11.81 -25.11
N ARG A 221 25.17 -12.67 -24.07
CA ARG A 221 24.86 -14.09 -24.19
C ARG A 221 23.37 -14.28 -24.52
N THR A 222 22.50 -13.49 -23.90
CA THR A 222 21.05 -13.57 -24.13
C THR A 222 20.68 -13.06 -25.53
N ALA A 223 21.29 -11.96 -25.98
CA ALA A 223 21.12 -11.43 -27.33
C ALA A 223 21.61 -12.41 -28.42
N HIS A 224 22.73 -13.11 -28.17
CA HIS A 224 23.21 -14.15 -29.08
C HIS A 224 22.24 -15.33 -29.18
N LEU A 225 21.71 -15.80 -28.04
CA LEU A 225 20.76 -16.91 -28.01
C LEU A 225 19.39 -16.51 -28.62
N LEU A 226 18.94 -15.27 -28.43
CA LEU A 226 17.77 -14.71 -29.12
C LEU A 226 17.98 -14.64 -30.64
N ARG A 227 19.16 -14.20 -31.10
CA ARG A 227 19.49 -14.19 -32.53
C ARG A 227 19.54 -15.59 -33.15
N LEU A 228 19.87 -16.61 -32.38
CA LEU A 228 19.82 -18.00 -32.83
C LEU A 228 18.39 -18.54 -32.88
N ALA A 229 17.54 -18.12 -31.94
CA ALA A 229 16.12 -18.48 -31.88
C ALA A 229 15.27 -17.81 -32.97
N THR A 230 15.59 -16.57 -33.36
CA THR A 230 14.82 -15.80 -34.35
C THR A 230 15.15 -16.12 -35.80
N LYS A 231 16.17 -16.95 -36.08
CA LYS A 231 16.45 -17.41 -37.44
C LYS A 231 15.43 -18.49 -37.83
N PRO A 232 14.55 -18.23 -38.81
CA PRO A 232 13.58 -19.23 -39.26
C PRO A 232 14.32 -20.41 -39.89
N ASN A 233 14.02 -21.63 -39.44
CA ASN A 233 14.43 -22.83 -40.18
C ASN A 233 13.34 -23.07 -41.24
N SER A 234 13.61 -22.74 -42.51
CA SER A 234 12.70 -23.06 -43.61
C SER A 234 12.97 -24.47 -44.14
N ILE A 235 11.96 -25.08 -44.77
CA ILE A 235 12.09 -26.39 -45.44
C ILE A 235 13.21 -26.33 -46.50
N GLU A 236 13.39 -25.19 -47.18
CA GLU A 236 14.47 -24.96 -48.14
C GLU A 236 15.85 -25.06 -47.49
N THR A 237 16.08 -24.41 -46.33
CA THR A 237 17.34 -24.59 -45.58
C THR A 237 17.57 -26.01 -45.07
N PHE A 238 16.50 -26.80 -44.89
CA PHE A 238 16.57 -28.21 -44.51
C PHE A 238 16.85 -29.13 -45.71
N LEU A 239 16.50 -28.73 -46.94
CA LEU A 239 16.70 -29.52 -48.16
C LEU A 239 17.99 -29.18 -48.92
N GLU A 240 18.50 -27.95 -48.82
CA GLU A 240 19.66 -27.47 -49.61
C GLU A 240 21.05 -27.76 -48.99
N SER A 241 21.13 -28.46 -47.85
CA SER A 241 22.39 -28.70 -47.10
C SER A 241 22.85 -30.15 -46.97
#